data_AF-A0AAU5L4N0-F1
#
_entry.id   AF-A0AAU5L4N0-F1
#
_cell.length_a   1.000
_cell.length_b   1.000
_cell.length_c   1.000
_cell.angle_alpha   90.00
_cell.angle_beta   90.00
_cell.angle_gamma   90.00
#
_symmetry.space_group_name_H-M   'P 1'
#
loop_
_entity.id
_entity.type
_entity.pdbx_description
1 polymer ?
#
loop_
_entity_poly.entity_id
_entity_poly.type
_entity_poly.pdbx_seq_one_letter_code
_entity_poly.pdbx_strand_id
1 'polypeptide(L)'
;MPRMLAVSDEVRSEIGDDEADRLLGGAHTPDSYECTSCRTPGDSLQEPTSTVLFVGEETAVLAFAHARCIPSQVVPVSEEQLVGAVRSISQAQTEAPAVPGPAIPGPAVPNPAQSAGAQATAPGQAAILGITCGLVLHGDTGHAAVVVEPTGPVGRPGNTSGTDEFLDLLQDAGFQPVTDLDKTPDQLAGWSVLVAMGKLHAILQPAAAGGSTGWWQAHQPLQVTDAWRFAANQLTEVTMYAVPAGMVGRQPREDLLRQALERAVALGQVVGASLPLAGT
;
A
#
# COMPACT_ATOMS: atom_id res chain seq x y z
N MET A 1 -29.93 18.70 9.50
CA MET A 1 -30.11 17.29 9.91
C MET A 1 -28.79 16.84 10.54
N PRO A 2 -28.79 16.02 11.59
CA PRO A 2 -27.54 15.55 12.20
C PRO A 2 -26.76 14.70 11.20
N ARG A 3 -25.47 15.00 11.00
CA ARG A 3 -24.58 14.26 10.10
C ARG A 3 -24.14 12.95 10.76
N MET A 4 -23.93 11.91 9.96
CA MET A 4 -23.54 10.58 10.46
C MET A 4 -22.01 10.46 10.56
N LEU A 5 -21.36 11.40 11.24
CA LEU A 5 -19.90 11.48 11.36
C LEU A 5 -19.39 10.72 12.58
N ALA A 6 -18.31 9.98 12.38
CA ALA A 6 -17.48 9.42 13.43
C ALA A 6 -16.18 10.23 13.55
N VAL A 7 -15.89 10.68 14.77
CA VAL A 7 -14.63 11.34 15.17
C VAL A 7 -14.06 10.50 16.30
N SER A 8 -12.88 9.90 16.09
CA SER A 8 -12.20 9.11 17.12
C SER A 8 -11.57 10.00 18.20
N ASP A 9 -11.27 9.41 19.36
CA ASP A 9 -10.58 10.10 20.45
C ASP A 9 -9.19 10.62 20.01
N GLU A 10 -8.54 9.90 19.10
CA GLU A 10 -7.25 10.31 18.52
C GLU A 10 -7.40 11.59 17.68
N VAL A 11 -8.38 11.63 16.77
CA VAL A 11 -8.66 12.83 15.96
C VAL A 11 -9.08 14.00 16.86
N ARG A 12 -9.91 13.74 17.87
CA ARG A 12 -10.37 14.72 18.86
C ARG A 12 -9.22 15.28 19.69
N SER A 13 -8.25 14.44 20.07
CA SER A 13 -7.03 14.87 20.77
C SER A 13 -6.17 15.81 19.91
N GLU A 14 -6.08 15.56 18.60
CA GLU A 14 -5.26 16.37 17.69
C GLU A 14 -5.89 17.73 17.36
N ILE A 15 -7.21 17.78 17.10
CA ILE A 15 -7.89 19.02 16.70
C ILE A 15 -8.50 19.80 17.88
N GLY A 16 -8.61 19.16 19.05
CA GLY A 16 -9.26 19.68 20.25
C GLY A 16 -10.77 19.44 20.30
N ASP A 17 -11.30 19.35 21.53
CA ASP A 17 -12.72 19.04 21.80
C ASP A 17 -13.69 20.04 21.18
N ASP A 18 -13.40 21.34 21.27
CA ASP A 18 -14.27 22.40 20.73
C ASP A 18 -14.36 22.36 19.20
N GLU A 19 -13.31 21.89 18.51
CA GLU A 19 -13.30 21.75 17.05
C GLU A 19 -13.95 20.43 16.62
N ALA A 20 -13.71 19.35 17.37
CA ALA A 20 -14.39 18.07 17.16
C ALA A 20 -15.92 18.21 17.32
N ASP A 21 -16.39 18.96 18.31
CA ASP A 21 -17.82 19.21 18.53
C ASP A 21 -18.42 20.09 17.42
N ARG A 22 -17.64 21.04 16.87
CA ARG A 22 -18.01 21.82 15.70
C ARG A 22 -18.15 20.96 14.44
N LEU A 23 -17.22 20.03 14.20
CA LEU A 23 -17.29 19.07 13.09
C LEU A 23 -18.51 18.15 13.21
N LEU A 24 -18.79 17.64 14.41
CA LEU A 24 -19.99 16.84 14.68
C LEU A 24 -21.28 17.66 14.49
N GLY A 25 -21.22 18.97 14.78
CA GLY A 25 -22.27 19.94 14.45
C GLY A 25 -22.39 20.27 12.95
N GLY A 26 -21.46 19.79 12.12
CA GLY A 26 -21.44 19.94 10.66
C GLY A 26 -20.68 21.16 10.14
N ALA A 27 -19.98 21.90 10.99
CA ALA A 27 -19.05 22.92 10.52
C ALA A 27 -17.90 22.25 9.75
N HIS A 28 -17.45 22.83 8.64
CA HIS A 28 -16.34 22.32 7.81
C HIS A 28 -16.50 20.92 7.19
N THR A 29 -17.65 20.25 7.40
CA THR A 29 -18.00 18.99 6.74
C THR A 29 -18.83 19.27 5.49
N PRO A 30 -18.41 18.82 4.30
CA PRO A 30 -19.22 18.91 3.08
C PRO A 30 -20.34 17.87 3.12
N ASP A 31 -21.49 18.18 2.50
CA ASP A 31 -22.61 17.23 2.39
C ASP A 31 -22.16 15.99 1.62
N SER A 32 -21.65 16.18 0.41
CA SER A 32 -20.99 15.15 -0.39
C SER A 32 -19.47 15.21 -0.27
N TYR A 33 -18.82 14.05 -0.24
CA TYR A 33 -17.36 13.94 -0.24
C TYR A 33 -16.88 12.84 -1.19
N GLU A 34 -15.61 12.89 -1.60
CA GLU A 34 -14.96 11.77 -2.27
C GLU A 34 -14.26 10.93 -1.20
N CYS A 35 -14.65 9.65 -1.05
CA CYS A 35 -14.07 8.80 -0.02
C CYS A 35 -12.55 8.68 -0.21
N THR A 36 -11.76 9.09 0.78
CA THR A 36 -10.29 9.08 0.64
C THR A 36 -9.69 7.67 0.44
N SER A 37 -10.45 6.62 0.75
CA SER A 37 -10.04 5.22 0.58
C SER A 37 -10.43 4.67 -0.79
N CYS A 38 -11.72 4.68 -1.16
CA CYS A 38 -12.21 4.04 -2.38
C CYS A 38 -12.48 5.01 -3.55
N ARG A 39 -12.30 6.32 -3.34
CA ARG A 39 -12.60 7.42 -4.28
C ARG A 39 -14.02 7.45 -4.86
N THR A 40 -14.94 6.69 -4.28
CA THR A 40 -16.37 6.76 -4.63
C THR A 40 -17.01 7.94 -3.89
N PRO A 41 -17.96 8.66 -4.52
CA PRO A 41 -18.73 9.69 -3.83
C PRO A 41 -19.48 9.11 -2.63
N GLY A 42 -19.49 9.87 -1.54
CA GLY A 42 -20.31 9.59 -0.36
C GLY A 42 -21.08 10.82 0.10
N ASP A 43 -22.07 10.61 0.98
CA ASP A 43 -22.95 11.66 1.51
C ASP A 43 -23.09 11.56 3.04
N SER A 44 -22.51 12.52 3.75
CA SER A 44 -22.46 12.55 5.22
C SER A 44 -23.82 12.75 5.89
N LEU A 45 -24.87 13.09 5.13
CA LEU A 45 -26.25 13.16 5.59
C LEU A 45 -27.00 11.83 5.46
N GLN A 46 -26.51 10.93 4.59
CA GLN A 46 -27.22 9.69 4.24
C GLN A 46 -26.49 8.43 4.71
N GLU A 47 -25.17 8.50 4.95
CA GLU A 47 -24.39 7.32 5.32
C GLU A 47 -23.31 7.57 6.41
N PRO A 48 -22.97 6.53 7.20
CA PRO A 48 -21.89 6.60 8.18
C PRO A 48 -20.55 6.99 7.54
N THR A 49 -19.98 8.07 8.06
CA THR A 49 -18.77 8.72 7.52
C THR A 49 -17.70 8.80 8.60
N SER A 50 -16.49 8.32 8.31
CA SER A 50 -15.32 8.44 9.16
C SER A 50 -14.54 9.72 8.86
N THR A 51 -14.06 10.36 9.92
CA THR A 51 -13.15 11.51 9.85
C THR A 51 -11.70 11.04 9.87
N VAL A 52 -10.90 11.45 8.89
CA VAL A 52 -9.49 11.07 8.77
C VAL A 52 -8.64 12.32 8.79
N LEU A 53 -7.71 12.41 9.74
CA LEU A 53 -6.81 13.55 9.86
C LEU A 53 -5.42 13.15 9.38
N PHE A 54 -4.95 13.75 8.28
CA PHE A 54 -3.59 13.56 7.79
C PHE A 54 -2.69 14.60 8.43
N VAL A 55 -1.67 14.19 9.17
CA VAL A 55 -0.77 15.09 9.91
C VAL A 55 0.64 14.99 9.33
N GLY A 56 1.14 16.12 8.81
CA GLY A 56 2.52 16.36 8.43
C GLY A 56 3.32 17.03 9.55
N GLU A 57 4.52 17.51 9.24
CA GLU A 57 5.37 18.17 10.23
C GLU A 57 4.84 19.57 10.57
N GLU A 58 4.27 20.27 9.59
CA GLU A 58 3.76 21.64 9.75
C GLU A 58 2.28 21.78 9.42
N THR A 59 1.70 20.80 8.71
CA THR A 59 0.33 20.90 8.18
C THR A 59 -0.54 19.72 8.57
N ALA A 60 -1.84 19.98 8.74
CA ALA A 60 -2.84 18.94 8.97
C ALA A 60 -4.02 19.12 8.02
N VAL A 61 -4.52 18.01 7.47
CA VAL A 61 -5.60 18.02 6.47
C VAL A 61 -6.70 17.07 6.91
N LEU A 62 -7.91 17.60 7.00
CA LEU A 62 -9.11 16.82 7.31
C LEU A 62 -9.72 16.25 6.03
N ALA A 63 -10.01 14.96 6.04
CA ALA A 63 -10.67 14.25 4.96
C ALA A 63 -11.75 13.29 5.48
N PHE A 64 -12.57 12.80 4.55
CA PHE A 64 -13.73 11.95 4.87
C PHE A 64 -13.67 10.62 4.11
N ALA A 65 -14.22 9.58 4.73
CA ALA A 65 -14.34 8.25 4.13
C ALA A 65 -15.63 7.58 4.56
N HIS A 66 -16.10 6.59 3.82
CA HIS A 66 -17.16 5.72 4.35
C HIS A 66 -16.64 5.01 5.61
N ALA A 67 -17.48 4.88 6.62
CA ALA A 67 -17.11 4.16 7.85
C ALA A 67 -16.74 2.70 7.61
N ARG A 68 -17.30 2.08 6.55
CA ARG A 68 -16.95 0.72 6.10
C ARG A 68 -15.59 0.62 5.42
N CYS A 69 -15.05 1.73 4.90
CA CYS A 69 -13.79 1.71 4.15
C CYS A 69 -12.61 1.83 5.11
N ILE A 70 -12.66 2.80 6.02
CA ILE A 70 -11.64 3.03 7.04
C ILE A 70 -12.29 3.63 8.30
N PRO A 71 -11.77 3.32 9.51
CA PRO A 71 -12.22 3.95 10.74
C PRO A 71 -11.76 5.42 10.81
N SER A 72 -12.34 6.19 11.74
CA SER A 72 -11.82 7.51 12.07
C SER A 72 -10.46 7.38 12.76
N GLN A 73 -9.45 8.08 12.26
CA GLN A 73 -8.06 7.93 12.70
C GLN A 73 -7.19 9.12 12.29
N VAL A 74 -6.04 9.23 12.94
CA VAL A 74 -4.95 10.12 12.53
C VAL A 74 -3.94 9.33 11.70
N VAL A 75 -3.50 9.90 10.58
CA VAL A 75 -2.53 9.27 9.67
C VAL A 75 -1.32 10.18 9.54
N PRO A 76 -0.15 9.80 10.07
CA PRO A 76 1.08 10.54 9.86
C PRO A 76 1.59 10.34 8.42
N VAL A 77 1.98 11.42 7.77
CA VAL A 77 2.40 11.44 6.35
C VAL A 77 3.51 12.47 6.17
N SER A 78 4.40 12.26 5.19
CA SER A 78 5.46 13.25 4.96
C SER A 78 4.87 14.54 4.38
N GLU A 79 5.53 15.68 4.63
CA GLU A 79 5.08 16.99 4.14
C GLU A 79 4.92 17.01 2.61
N GLU A 80 5.80 16.31 1.88
CA GLU A 80 5.73 16.14 0.43
C GLU A 80 4.45 15.40 -0.02
N GLN A 81 4.00 14.42 0.77
CA GLN A 81 2.76 13.68 0.53
C GLN A 81 1.53 14.53 0.86
N LEU A 82 1.58 15.36 1.91
CA LEU A 82 0.49 16.27 2.26
C LEU A 82 0.25 17.30 1.16
N VAL A 83 1.31 17.94 0.67
CA VAL A 83 1.21 18.97 -0.39
C VAL A 83 0.64 18.38 -1.69
N GLY A 84 0.94 17.12 -2.00
CA GLY A 84 0.36 16.39 -3.12
C GLY A 84 -1.14 16.05 -2.92
N ALA A 85 -1.52 15.66 -1.71
CA ALA A 85 -2.91 15.38 -1.34
C ALA A 85 -3.76 16.66 -1.35
N VAL A 86 -3.27 17.76 -0.78
CA VAL A 86 -3.92 19.08 -0.78
C VAL A 86 -4.14 19.56 -2.21
N ARG A 87 -3.14 19.46 -3.11
CA ARG A 87 -3.31 19.83 -4.51
C ARG A 87 -4.39 19.00 -5.22
N SER A 88 -4.50 17.72 -4.90
CA SER A 88 -5.50 16.83 -5.50
C SER A 88 -6.91 17.12 -4.96
N ILE A 89 -7.04 17.42 -3.66
CA ILE A 89 -8.30 17.78 -3.00
C ILE A 89 -8.77 19.18 -3.46
N SER A 90 -7.87 20.15 -3.55
CA SER A 90 -8.20 21.49 -4.06
C SER A 90 -8.58 21.48 -5.55
N GLN A 91 -8.03 20.57 -6.36
CA GLN A 91 -8.42 20.40 -7.76
C GLN A 91 -9.81 19.75 -7.92
N ALA A 92 -10.24 18.92 -6.97
CA ALA A 92 -11.63 18.42 -6.91
C ALA A 92 -12.64 19.45 -6.36
N GLN A 93 -12.16 20.54 -5.75
CA GLN A 93 -12.98 21.57 -5.08
C GLN A 93 -13.05 22.92 -5.83
N THR A 94 -12.80 22.96 -7.14
CA THR A 94 -12.88 24.24 -7.89
C THR A 94 -14.32 24.58 -8.28
N GLU A 95 -15.10 25.05 -7.29
CA GLU A 95 -16.18 26.03 -7.47
C GLU A 95 -16.59 26.67 -6.12
N ALA A 96 -15.70 27.49 -5.51
CA ALA A 96 -16.00 28.62 -4.60
C ALA A 96 -14.70 29.17 -3.96
N PRO A 97 -14.63 30.48 -3.60
CA PRO A 97 -13.36 31.17 -3.37
C PRO A 97 -12.69 30.87 -2.03
N ALA A 98 -11.36 30.82 -2.07
CA ALA A 98 -10.47 30.59 -0.94
C ALA A 98 -10.52 31.71 0.11
N VAL A 99 -10.47 31.32 1.38
CA VAL A 99 -10.17 32.18 2.53
C VAL A 99 -8.98 31.57 3.27
N PRO A 100 -7.92 32.32 3.61
CA PRO A 100 -6.73 31.76 4.24
C PRO A 100 -6.93 31.55 5.75
N GLY A 101 -6.72 30.32 6.23
CA GLY A 101 -6.67 29.98 7.66
C GLY A 101 -5.25 30.16 8.23
N PRO A 102 -5.09 30.49 9.53
CA PRO A 102 -3.83 30.96 10.11
C PRO A 102 -2.87 29.82 10.48
N ALA A 103 -1.58 30.02 10.20
CA ALA A 103 -0.48 29.18 10.65
C ALA A 103 -0.13 29.47 12.12
N ILE A 104 0.06 28.43 12.93
CA ILE A 104 0.55 28.51 14.31
C ILE A 104 1.95 27.83 14.37
N PRO A 105 2.99 28.45 14.93
CA PRO A 105 4.34 27.88 14.97
C PRO A 105 4.54 26.94 16.17
N GLY A 106 5.06 25.73 15.92
CA GLY A 106 5.45 24.77 16.95
C GLY A 106 6.93 24.91 17.38
N PRO A 107 7.29 24.57 18.64
CA PRO A 107 8.69 24.52 19.10
C PRO A 107 9.34 23.14 18.85
N ALA A 108 10.67 23.12 18.84
CA ALA A 108 11.51 22.04 18.33
C ALA A 108 12.16 21.12 19.39
N VAL A 109 12.32 19.83 19.00
CA VAL A 109 13.32 18.75 19.31
C VAL A 109 13.58 18.23 20.75
N PRO A 110 14.13 16.99 20.98
CA PRO A 110 14.52 15.88 20.05
C PRO A 110 14.13 14.40 20.44
N ASN A 111 14.15 13.50 19.42
CA ASN A 111 14.52 12.04 19.29
C ASN A 111 14.66 11.09 20.54
N PRO A 112 14.64 9.72 20.45
CA PRO A 112 14.69 8.84 19.26
C PRO A 112 13.84 7.54 19.27
N ALA A 113 13.80 6.88 18.09
CA ALA A 113 13.52 5.44 17.86
C ALA A 113 12.12 4.91 18.19
N GLN A 114 11.27 4.75 17.16
CA GLN A 114 10.13 3.83 17.23
C GLN A 114 10.16 2.86 16.04
N SER A 115 10.54 1.64 16.40
CA SER A 115 10.26 0.38 15.72
C SER A 115 8.85 0.35 15.12
N ALA A 116 8.77 0.06 13.82
CA ALA A 116 7.55 -0.28 13.12
C ALA A 116 6.86 -1.46 13.85
N GLY A 117 5.79 -1.18 14.58
CA GLY A 117 4.91 -2.21 15.12
C GLY A 117 4.14 -2.86 13.99
N ALA A 118 4.37 -4.15 13.76
CA ALA A 118 3.51 -4.98 12.92
C ALA A 118 2.12 -5.00 13.55
N GLN A 119 1.16 -4.26 12.98
CA GLN A 119 -0.25 -4.42 13.31
C GLN A 119 -0.73 -5.73 12.68
N ALA A 120 -1.07 -6.70 13.53
CA ALA A 120 -1.62 -7.97 13.08
C ALA A 120 -2.98 -7.75 12.40
N THR A 121 -3.12 -8.25 11.18
CA THR A 121 -4.38 -8.29 10.43
C THR A 121 -5.43 -9.08 11.22
N ALA A 122 -6.66 -8.56 11.32
CA ALA A 122 -7.74 -9.28 12.00
C ALA A 122 -8.12 -10.58 11.23
N PRO A 123 -8.56 -11.65 11.91
CA PRO A 123 -8.90 -12.91 11.25
C PRO A 123 -9.99 -12.73 10.19
N GLY A 124 -9.73 -13.20 8.96
CA GLY A 124 -10.68 -13.14 7.84
C GLY A 124 -10.58 -11.88 6.95
N GLN A 125 -9.64 -10.97 7.22
CA GLN A 125 -9.39 -9.80 6.37
C GLN A 125 -8.38 -10.13 5.25
N ALA A 126 -8.52 -9.49 4.09
CA ALA A 126 -7.56 -9.62 3.00
C ALA A 126 -6.16 -9.16 3.47
N ALA A 127 -5.13 -9.94 3.14
CA ALA A 127 -3.75 -9.61 3.48
C ALA A 127 -3.34 -8.30 2.79
N ILE A 128 -2.67 -7.42 3.54
CA ILE A 128 -2.02 -6.25 2.97
C ILE A 128 -0.62 -6.67 2.53
N LEU A 129 -0.30 -6.46 1.25
CA LEU A 129 0.98 -6.84 0.67
C LEU A 129 1.82 -5.60 0.39
N GLY A 130 3.01 -5.57 0.98
CA GLY A 130 4.10 -4.67 0.63
C GLY A 130 4.82 -5.14 -0.63
N ILE A 131 5.22 -4.18 -1.46
CA ILE A 131 5.92 -4.41 -2.72
C ILE A 131 7.23 -3.61 -2.71
N THR A 132 8.35 -4.32 -2.89
CA THR A 132 9.67 -3.71 -3.09
C THR A 132 10.16 -4.08 -4.49
N CYS A 133 10.40 -3.07 -5.34
CA CYS A 133 10.92 -3.27 -6.69
C CYS A 133 12.44 -3.01 -6.72
N GLY A 134 13.18 -3.78 -7.51
CA GLY A 134 14.61 -3.55 -7.72
C GLY A 134 15.17 -4.51 -8.75
N LEU A 135 16.45 -4.34 -9.11
CA LEU A 135 17.15 -5.33 -9.92
C LEU A 135 17.72 -6.44 -9.04
N VAL A 136 17.57 -7.68 -9.48
CA VAL A 136 18.26 -8.84 -8.91
C VAL A 136 19.08 -9.47 -10.04
N LEU A 137 20.37 -9.72 -9.76
CA LEU A 137 21.23 -10.37 -10.73
C LEU A 137 20.96 -11.87 -10.75
N HIS A 138 20.77 -12.46 -11.93
CA HIS A 138 20.86 -13.90 -12.17
C HIS A 138 22.14 -14.16 -12.96
N GLY A 139 23.18 -14.64 -12.29
CA GLY A 139 24.55 -14.58 -12.81
C GLY A 139 24.96 -13.13 -13.04
N ASP A 140 25.36 -12.78 -14.27
CA ASP A 140 25.75 -11.41 -14.64
C ASP A 140 24.61 -10.58 -15.26
N THR A 141 23.40 -11.15 -15.36
CA THR A 141 22.25 -10.48 -16.01
C THR A 141 21.34 -9.86 -14.95
N GLY A 142 21.00 -8.58 -15.10
CA GLY A 142 20.03 -7.92 -14.23
C GLY A 142 18.59 -8.23 -14.64
N HIS A 143 17.83 -8.82 -13.73
CA HIS A 143 16.41 -9.09 -13.89
C HIS A 143 15.60 -8.07 -13.11
N ALA A 144 14.51 -7.58 -13.72
CA ALA A 144 13.51 -6.80 -13.02
C ALA A 144 12.82 -7.69 -11.98
N ALA A 145 12.94 -7.32 -10.71
CA ALA A 145 12.39 -8.09 -9.61
C ALA A 145 11.32 -7.32 -8.85
N VAL A 146 10.34 -8.05 -8.36
CA VAL A 146 9.35 -7.59 -7.38
C VAL A 146 9.38 -8.53 -6.19
N VAL A 147 9.66 -8.00 -5.01
CA VAL A 147 9.56 -8.73 -3.74
C VAL A 147 8.23 -8.38 -3.09
N VAL A 148 7.45 -9.42 -2.79
CA VAL A 148 6.15 -9.34 -2.14
C VAL A 148 6.28 -9.83 -0.71
N GLU A 149 5.89 -8.99 0.24
CA GLU A 149 5.95 -9.28 1.67
C GLU A 149 4.63 -8.86 2.32
N PRO A 150 3.92 -9.74 3.05
CA PRO A 150 2.72 -9.36 3.76
C PRO A 150 3.06 -8.53 5.00
N THR A 151 2.14 -7.67 5.45
CA THR A 151 2.35 -6.86 6.67
C THR A 151 2.17 -7.65 7.97
N GLY A 152 1.74 -8.90 7.88
CA GLY A 152 1.53 -9.82 8.98
C GLY A 152 1.26 -11.25 8.47
N PRO A 153 1.04 -12.23 9.36
CA PRO A 153 0.75 -13.61 8.98
C PRO A 153 -0.46 -13.72 8.04
N VAL A 154 -0.37 -14.60 7.03
CA VAL A 154 -1.47 -14.83 6.07
C VAL A 154 -1.97 -16.25 6.20
N GLY A 155 -3.23 -16.43 6.58
CA GLY A 155 -3.88 -17.74 6.64
C GLY A 155 -4.89 -17.96 5.52
N ARG A 156 -5.32 -19.20 5.33
CA ARG A 156 -6.45 -19.53 4.43
C ARG A 156 -7.75 -18.86 4.90
N PRO A 157 -8.67 -18.49 3.99
CA PRO A 157 -9.99 -18.02 4.37
C PRO A 157 -10.69 -18.99 5.32
N GLY A 158 -11.14 -18.49 6.47
CA GLY A 158 -11.79 -19.30 7.51
C GLY A 158 -10.83 -20.01 8.49
N ASN A 159 -9.51 -19.98 8.25
CA ASN A 159 -8.52 -20.42 9.22
C ASN A 159 -8.19 -19.29 10.20
N THR A 160 -8.40 -19.53 11.50
CA THR A 160 -8.11 -18.57 12.59
C THR A 160 -6.93 -18.99 13.45
N SER A 161 -6.19 -20.03 13.07
CA SER A 161 -5.05 -20.56 13.85
C SER A 161 -3.92 -19.55 14.07
N GLY A 162 -3.82 -18.51 13.22
CA GLY A 162 -2.75 -17.51 13.26
C GLY A 162 -1.42 -17.99 12.69
N THR A 163 -1.36 -19.24 12.20
CA THR A 163 -0.20 -19.76 11.47
C THR A 163 -0.04 -19.01 10.14
N ASP A 164 1.18 -18.61 9.82
CA ASP A 164 1.49 -18.02 8.51
C ASP A 164 1.59 -19.12 7.46
N GLU A 165 0.67 -19.10 6.50
CA GLU A 165 0.55 -20.01 5.36
C GLU A 165 0.90 -19.30 4.04
N PHE A 166 1.45 -18.08 4.07
CA PHE A 166 1.65 -17.25 2.88
C PHE A 166 2.44 -17.96 1.77
N LEU A 167 3.56 -18.57 2.11
CA LEU A 167 4.41 -19.26 1.13
C LEU A 167 3.77 -20.56 0.63
N ASP A 168 3.04 -21.28 1.49
CA ASP A 168 2.34 -22.51 1.10
C ASP A 168 1.23 -22.21 0.09
N LEU A 169 0.49 -21.12 0.30
CA LEU A 169 -0.53 -20.64 -0.63
C LEU A 169 0.05 -20.31 -2.01
N LEU A 170 1.24 -19.72 -2.07
CA LEU A 170 1.91 -19.43 -3.34
C LEU A 170 2.48 -20.69 -4.00
N GLN A 171 2.98 -21.65 -3.21
CA GLN A 171 3.40 -22.94 -3.73
C GLN A 171 2.24 -23.73 -4.32
N ASP A 172 1.06 -23.71 -3.68
CA ASP A 172 -0.18 -24.28 -4.23
C ASP A 172 -0.54 -23.63 -5.58
N ALA A 173 -0.20 -22.34 -5.75
CA ALA A 173 -0.40 -21.60 -7.01
C ALA A 173 0.72 -21.83 -8.06
N GLY A 174 1.75 -22.62 -7.73
CA GLY A 174 2.80 -23.03 -8.63
C GLY A 174 4.15 -22.29 -8.47
N PHE A 175 4.26 -21.35 -7.53
CA PHE A 175 5.55 -20.74 -7.21
C PHE A 175 6.51 -21.77 -6.62
N GLN A 176 7.80 -21.67 -6.95
CA GLN A 176 8.81 -22.66 -6.55
C GLN A 176 9.73 -22.13 -5.46
N PRO A 177 10.19 -22.97 -4.51
CA PRO A 177 11.22 -22.58 -3.56
C PRO A 177 12.49 -22.09 -4.27
N VAL A 178 12.98 -20.93 -3.86
CA VAL A 178 14.22 -20.36 -4.40
C VAL A 178 15.37 -20.78 -3.50
N THR A 179 16.32 -21.51 -4.08
CA THR A 179 17.52 -22.00 -3.38
C THR A 179 18.80 -21.29 -3.83
N ASP A 180 18.74 -20.57 -4.94
CA ASP A 180 19.87 -19.94 -5.60
C ASP A 180 19.36 -18.73 -6.39
N LEU A 181 19.75 -17.52 -5.98
CA LEU A 181 19.33 -16.28 -6.65
C LEU A 181 20.05 -16.05 -7.96
N ASP A 182 21.13 -16.77 -8.26
CA ASP A 182 21.81 -16.64 -9.54
C ASP A 182 21.09 -17.40 -10.67
N LYS A 183 19.99 -18.11 -10.36
CA LYS A 183 19.16 -18.84 -11.31
C LYS A 183 17.82 -18.15 -11.51
N THR A 184 17.46 -17.95 -12.77
CA THR A 184 16.12 -17.51 -13.15
C THR A 184 15.09 -18.59 -12.83
N PRO A 185 14.03 -18.28 -12.05
CA PRO A 185 12.92 -19.20 -11.84
C PRO A 185 12.17 -19.49 -13.14
N ASP A 186 11.53 -20.66 -13.21
CA ASP A 186 10.66 -20.99 -14.34
C ASP A 186 9.50 -20.01 -14.49
N GLN A 187 9.04 -19.82 -15.73
CA GLN A 187 7.90 -18.96 -16.01
C GLN A 187 6.59 -19.61 -15.56
N LEU A 188 5.79 -18.88 -14.77
CA LEU A 188 4.54 -19.38 -14.23
C LEU A 188 3.36 -19.04 -15.15
N ALA A 189 2.71 -20.08 -15.68
CA ALA A 189 1.64 -19.94 -16.65
C ALA A 189 0.41 -19.21 -16.08
N GLY A 190 -0.12 -18.26 -16.86
CA GLY A 190 -1.37 -17.53 -16.58
C GLY A 190 -1.25 -16.43 -15.51
N TRP A 191 -0.12 -16.35 -14.81
CA TRP A 191 0.26 -15.18 -14.02
C TRP A 191 0.94 -14.14 -14.91
N SER A 192 0.85 -12.86 -14.55
CA SER A 192 1.55 -11.79 -15.27
C SER A 192 1.71 -10.54 -14.42
N VAL A 193 2.61 -9.65 -14.84
CA VAL A 193 2.81 -8.34 -14.21
C VAL A 193 2.33 -7.25 -15.16
N LEU A 194 1.35 -6.45 -14.72
CA LEU A 194 0.81 -5.34 -15.49
C LEU A 194 1.70 -4.10 -15.32
N VAL A 195 2.39 -3.75 -16.40
CA VAL A 195 3.16 -2.50 -16.50
C VAL A 195 2.54 -1.66 -17.59
N ALA A 196 2.14 -0.43 -17.25
CA ALA A 196 1.55 0.50 -18.21
C ALA A 196 2.07 1.91 -17.94
N MET A 197 2.37 2.64 -19.02
CA MET A 197 2.98 3.98 -18.96
C MET A 197 4.26 4.01 -18.12
N GLY A 198 5.01 2.90 -18.09
CA GLY A 198 6.25 2.79 -17.33
C GLY A 198 6.10 2.65 -15.82
N LYS A 199 4.89 2.35 -15.33
CA LYS A 199 4.61 2.14 -13.91
C LYS A 199 4.12 0.72 -13.69
N LEU A 200 4.36 0.19 -12.50
CA LEU A 200 3.81 -1.10 -12.08
C LEU A 200 2.39 -0.88 -11.53
N HIS A 201 1.40 -1.59 -12.09
CA HIS A 201 -0.01 -1.45 -11.69
C HIS A 201 -0.52 -2.63 -10.89
N ALA A 202 -0.22 -3.86 -11.32
CA ALA A 202 -0.81 -5.06 -10.73
C ALA A 202 0.04 -6.31 -10.97
N ILE A 203 -0.17 -7.31 -10.12
CA ILE A 203 0.19 -8.69 -10.36
C ILE A 203 -1.13 -9.43 -10.61
N LEU A 204 -1.22 -10.08 -11.77
CA LEU A 204 -2.42 -10.75 -12.23
C LEU A 204 -2.25 -12.26 -12.06
N GLN A 205 -3.32 -12.92 -11.64
CA GLN A 205 -3.44 -14.37 -11.56
C GLN A 205 -4.48 -14.89 -12.56
N PRO A 206 -4.45 -16.19 -12.91
CA PRO A 206 -5.51 -16.81 -13.70
C PRO A 206 -6.88 -16.66 -13.03
N ALA A 207 -7.90 -16.29 -13.80
CA ALA A 207 -9.29 -16.26 -13.32
C ALA A 207 -9.99 -17.61 -13.59
N ALA A 208 -10.87 -18.04 -12.67
CA ALA A 208 -11.60 -19.30 -12.79
C ALA A 208 -12.51 -19.38 -14.05
N ALA A 209 -13.00 -18.23 -14.53
CA ALA A 209 -13.82 -18.14 -15.74
C ALA A 209 -13.00 -17.95 -17.04
N GLY A 210 -11.67 -18.09 -16.97
CA GLY A 210 -10.74 -17.72 -18.04
C GLY A 210 -10.33 -16.24 -18.00
N GLY A 211 -9.19 -15.93 -18.60
CA GLY A 211 -8.55 -14.61 -18.51
C GLY A 211 -7.77 -14.42 -17.20
N SER A 212 -7.56 -13.17 -16.81
CA SER A 212 -6.76 -12.82 -15.62
C SER A 212 -7.52 -11.87 -14.69
N THR A 213 -7.26 -11.99 -13.39
CA THR A 213 -7.78 -11.11 -12.34
C THR A 213 -6.64 -10.56 -11.49
N GLY A 214 -6.84 -9.41 -10.85
CA GLY A 214 -5.84 -8.86 -9.93
C GLY A 214 -5.64 -9.76 -8.71
N TRP A 215 -4.43 -10.29 -8.54
CA TRP A 215 -4.01 -10.92 -7.29
C TRP A 215 -3.52 -9.85 -6.31
N TRP A 216 -2.75 -8.90 -6.83
CA TRP A 216 -2.37 -7.67 -6.15
C TRP A 216 -2.56 -6.48 -7.10
N GLN A 217 -3.01 -5.35 -6.58
CA GLN A 217 -3.15 -4.12 -7.36
C GLN A 217 -2.67 -2.92 -6.53
N ALA A 218 -1.85 -2.09 -7.15
CA ALA A 218 -1.40 -0.84 -6.55
C ALA A 218 -2.59 0.12 -6.42
N HIS A 219 -2.73 0.75 -5.25
CA HIS A 219 -3.69 1.85 -5.10
C HIS A 219 -3.34 3.02 -6.03
N GLN A 220 -2.04 3.30 -6.18
CA GLN A 220 -1.49 4.17 -7.20
C GLN A 220 -0.37 3.43 -7.93
N PRO A 221 -0.27 3.53 -9.27
CA PRO A 221 0.77 2.84 -10.01
C PRO A 221 2.17 3.21 -9.51
N LEU A 222 2.96 2.21 -9.16
CA LEU A 222 4.26 2.38 -8.55
C LEU A 222 5.28 2.82 -9.59
N GLN A 223 6.03 3.86 -9.23
CA GLN A 223 7.19 4.27 -10.01
C GLN A 223 8.30 3.24 -9.81
N VAL A 224 8.92 2.87 -10.93
CA VAL A 224 10.05 1.95 -10.99
C VAL A 224 11.21 2.67 -11.65
N THR A 225 12.44 2.24 -11.36
CA THR A 225 13.63 2.86 -11.96
C THR A 225 13.68 2.57 -13.47
N ASP A 226 14.38 3.42 -14.21
CA ASP A 226 14.59 3.19 -15.64
C ASP A 226 15.32 1.87 -15.91
N ALA A 227 16.27 1.50 -15.05
CA ALA A 227 17.01 0.25 -15.14
C ALA A 227 16.09 -0.97 -14.94
N TRP A 228 15.17 -0.91 -13.96
CA TRP A 228 14.15 -1.93 -13.76
C TRP A 228 13.25 -2.08 -14.99
N ARG A 229 12.73 -0.95 -15.52
CA ARG A 229 11.90 -0.96 -16.73
C ARG A 229 12.65 -1.52 -17.94
N PHE A 230 13.92 -1.16 -18.10
CA PHE A 230 14.73 -1.62 -19.21
C PHE A 230 14.86 -3.15 -19.16
N ALA A 231 15.24 -3.71 -18.00
CA ALA A 231 15.35 -5.15 -17.80
C ALA A 231 14.01 -5.87 -18.05
N ALA A 232 12.91 -5.34 -17.51
CA ALA A 232 11.57 -5.92 -17.69
C ALA A 232 11.17 -5.99 -19.17
N ASN A 233 11.36 -4.90 -19.93
CA ASN A 233 11.02 -4.86 -21.35
C ASN A 233 11.97 -5.71 -22.21
N GLN A 234 13.26 -5.76 -21.84
CA GLN A 234 14.26 -6.55 -22.57
C GLN A 234 13.96 -8.05 -22.47
N LEU A 235 13.59 -8.52 -21.29
CA LEU A 235 13.33 -9.94 -21.02
C LEU A 235 11.85 -10.30 -21.19
N THR A 236 10.96 -9.31 -21.33
CA THR A 236 9.49 -9.46 -21.40
C THR A 236 8.88 -10.14 -20.18
N GLU A 237 9.57 -10.07 -19.05
CA GLU A 237 9.19 -10.73 -17.80
C GLU A 237 9.71 -9.96 -16.57
N VAL A 238 9.12 -10.28 -15.42
CA VAL A 238 9.53 -9.80 -14.10
C VAL A 238 9.61 -11.00 -13.18
N THR A 239 10.70 -11.11 -12.43
CA THR A 239 10.83 -12.15 -11.40
C THR A 239 10.11 -11.71 -10.13
N MET A 240 9.10 -12.46 -9.71
CA MET A 240 8.45 -12.25 -8.42
C MET A 240 9.10 -13.15 -7.38
N TYR A 241 9.49 -12.56 -6.26
CA TYR A 241 9.86 -13.27 -5.03
C TYR A 241 8.83 -12.98 -3.95
N ALA A 242 8.49 -13.97 -3.17
CA ALA A 242 7.61 -13.82 -2.01
C ALA A 242 8.29 -14.33 -0.75
N VAL A 243 8.14 -13.56 0.32
CA VAL A 243 8.75 -13.81 1.63
C VAL A 243 7.73 -13.59 2.75
N PRO A 244 7.89 -14.20 3.94
CA PRO A 244 7.06 -13.93 5.11
C PRO A 244 7.22 -12.49 5.60
N ALA A 245 6.27 -12.04 6.42
CA ALA A 245 6.28 -10.71 7.01
C ALA A 245 7.57 -10.42 7.80
N GLY A 246 8.15 -9.24 7.59
CA GLY A 246 9.33 -8.75 8.31
C GLY A 246 10.68 -9.24 7.79
N MET A 247 10.73 -9.96 6.67
CA MET A 247 11.98 -10.55 6.18
C MET A 247 12.85 -9.61 5.33
N VAL A 248 12.26 -8.92 4.36
CA VAL A 248 12.99 -8.05 3.42
C VAL A 248 12.69 -6.59 3.69
N GLY A 249 11.44 -6.21 3.87
CA GLY A 249 11.00 -4.83 4.05
C GLY A 249 11.31 -3.92 2.86
N ARG A 250 11.36 -2.62 3.11
CA ARG A 250 11.75 -1.62 2.11
C ARG A 250 13.27 -1.54 2.02
N GLN A 251 13.78 -1.57 0.79
CA GLN A 251 15.22 -1.53 0.53
C GLN A 251 15.56 -0.30 -0.31
N PRO A 252 16.44 0.61 0.17
CA PRO A 252 16.77 1.84 -0.55
C PRO A 252 17.77 1.62 -1.68
N ARG A 253 18.44 0.46 -1.72
CA ARG A 253 19.50 0.12 -2.69
C ARG A 253 19.40 -1.35 -3.10
N GLU A 254 19.80 -1.63 -4.33
CA GLU A 254 19.70 -2.97 -4.94
C GLU A 254 20.64 -3.99 -4.28
N ASP A 255 21.83 -3.56 -3.83
CA ASP A 255 22.76 -4.41 -3.08
C ASP A 255 22.18 -4.88 -1.74
N LEU A 256 21.41 -4.02 -1.07
CA LEU A 256 20.72 -4.36 0.17
C LEU A 256 19.52 -5.28 -0.07
N LEU A 257 18.80 -5.09 -1.19
CA LEU A 257 17.73 -6.00 -1.61
C LEU A 257 18.26 -7.41 -1.86
N ARG A 258 19.36 -7.54 -2.63
CA ARG A 258 20.04 -8.81 -2.87
C ARG A 258 20.43 -9.49 -1.55
N GLN A 259 21.11 -8.78 -0.65
CA GLN A 259 21.53 -9.33 0.64
C GLN A 259 20.35 -9.78 1.51
N ALA A 260 19.24 -9.04 1.52
CA ALA A 260 18.05 -9.42 2.26
C ALA A 260 17.42 -10.71 1.70
N LEU A 261 17.32 -10.83 0.37
CA LEU A 261 16.84 -12.04 -0.28
C LEU A 261 17.79 -13.23 -0.03
N GLU A 262 19.10 -13.04 -0.07
CA GLU A 262 20.08 -14.10 0.23
C GLU A 262 19.91 -14.67 1.65
N ARG A 263 19.69 -13.79 2.64
CA ARG A 263 19.35 -14.23 4.00
C ARG A 263 18.05 -15.01 4.04
N ALA A 264 17.04 -14.59 3.29
CA ALA A 264 15.76 -15.29 3.20
C ALA A 264 15.89 -16.66 2.54
N VAL A 265 16.67 -16.76 1.46
CA VAL A 265 16.98 -18.02 0.77
C VAL A 265 17.72 -18.98 1.71
N ALA A 266 18.70 -18.48 2.48
CA ALA A 266 19.43 -19.29 3.45
C ALA A 266 18.53 -19.87 4.55
N LEU A 267 17.40 -19.21 4.84
CA LEU A 267 16.38 -19.70 5.77
C LEU A 267 15.31 -20.58 5.10
N GLY A 268 15.38 -20.77 3.78
CA GLY A 268 14.35 -21.49 3.02
C GLY A 268 13.01 -20.77 2.96
N GLN A 269 13.01 -19.44 3.13
CA GLN A 269 11.79 -18.61 3.24
C GLN A 269 11.56 -17.73 2.02
N VAL A 270 11.90 -18.24 0.83
CA VAL A 270 11.65 -17.56 -0.45
C VAL A 270 11.03 -18.53 -1.43
N VAL A 271 9.91 -18.12 -2.01
CA VAL A 271 9.37 -18.75 -3.23
C VAL A 271 9.38 -17.73 -4.35
N GLY A 272 9.47 -18.18 -5.59
CA GLY A 272 9.55 -17.28 -6.72
C GLY A 272 9.10 -17.92 -8.03
N ALA A 273 8.86 -17.05 -9.00
CA ALA A 273 8.49 -17.41 -10.36
C ALA A 273 8.87 -16.26 -11.31
N SER A 274 9.14 -16.59 -12.57
CA SER A 274 9.16 -15.58 -13.62
C SER A 274 7.74 -15.33 -14.13
N LEU A 275 7.35 -14.06 -14.23
CA LEU A 275 6.02 -13.64 -14.63
C LEU A 275 6.10 -12.82 -15.92
N PRO A 276 5.40 -13.19 -17.01
CA PRO A 276 5.38 -12.41 -18.24
C PRO A 276 4.79 -11.01 -18.01
N LEU A 277 5.25 -10.04 -18.79
CA LEU A 277 4.65 -8.71 -18.81
C LEU A 277 3.28 -8.73 -19.50
N ALA A 278 2.33 -8.02 -18.91
CA ALA A 278 1.05 -7.68 -19.51
C ALA A 278 0.96 -6.16 -19.75
N GLY A 279 0.26 -5.76 -20.82
CA GLY A 279 -0.03 -4.35 -21.10
C GLY A 279 1.09 -3.56 -21.78
N THR A 280 2.10 -4.23 -22.34
CA THR A 280 3.15 -3.63 -23.19
C THR A 280 2.74 -3.55 -24.65
#